data_AF-A0A9W7GNS5-F1
#
_entry.id   AF-A0A9W7GNS5-F1
#
_cell.length_a   1.000
_cell.length_b   1.000
_cell.length_c   1.000
_cell.angle_alpha   90.00
_cell.angle_beta   90.00
_cell.angle_gamma   90.00
#
_symmetry.space_group_name_H-M   'P 1'
#
loop_
_entity.id
_entity.type
_entity.pdbx_description
1 polymer ?
#
loop_
_entity_poly.entity_id
_entity_poly.type
_entity_poly.pdbx_seq_one_letter_code
_entity_poly.pdbx_strand_id
1 'polypeptide(L)'
;MDSLRKTFSKKPEPSKITEDLTSEYALIAINASYPPELSALAEYAKSDPSSSVFMGRMYKIYCVIHSALNGLDPSIDPMPVLLNLNQKIRVCAGDLSEVKVPRVKFGKTGLDISIITNGSMRFQQTWKQTVTDESLIDAECQANLKRTLLRALDMGINHFETARGYGSSEIQMGKAFKEIFEETDYKREDILIQSKVNPQPTREKFIEEIEKTFRFLQVEYLDLFSFHGLANKERHYDDLFNPETGLYAVIEDYVKRGKIRHVGFSTHGTTEWICQMIATNKFSYVNVHYHYYGSYTASGHAFPEKGNAKVVRMAKERDMGLFCISPFDKGGGAYNASRVVRGVMDEVGIDPLEFSVGWLVKEGFHTMTVGVGRSEDYDEPLNASYMINENKEEFFGKVNEIELRLDQKLEGALGKEWMSTWWDGVPHSFQTDTGVDFARCVWSYNIMKALGMQWFAKARHGTGVGNAKNWKEGVSADENRKDWGYMPGLNPTKGVDYGEALKSVREENLDKVKKIVEEHYWRLIELKEGDEGWHTGLETIDMRPWVAYPER
;
A
#
# COMPACT_ATOMS: atom_id res chain seq x y z
N MET A 1 -14.93 33.01 -10.48
CA MET A 1 -13.47 33.00 -10.17
C MET A 1 -13.07 34.13 -9.24
N ASP A 2 -13.23 35.40 -9.61
CA ASP A 2 -12.82 36.52 -8.73
C ASP A 2 -13.58 36.58 -7.39
N SER A 3 -14.86 36.21 -7.38
CA SER A 3 -15.63 36.06 -6.14
C SER A 3 -15.08 34.95 -5.25
N LEU A 4 -14.63 33.83 -5.83
CA LEU A 4 -14.04 32.71 -5.08
C LEU A 4 -12.67 33.11 -4.50
N ARG A 5 -11.80 33.74 -5.29
CA ARG A 5 -10.50 34.26 -4.81
C ARG A 5 -10.64 35.20 -3.63
N LYS A 6 -11.68 36.05 -3.63
CA LYS A 6 -11.95 36.99 -2.53
C LYS A 6 -12.44 36.29 -1.25
N THR A 7 -13.21 35.21 -1.38
CA THR A 7 -13.71 34.41 -0.25
C THR A 7 -12.63 33.55 0.38
N PHE A 8 -11.72 33.00 -0.43
CA PHE A 8 -10.67 32.08 0.03
C PHE A 8 -9.29 32.76 0.20
N SER A 9 -9.19 34.08 0.35
CA SER A 9 -7.88 34.77 0.37
C SER A 9 -7.14 34.71 1.73
N LYS A 10 -7.67 34.02 2.75
CA LYS A 10 -7.07 33.93 4.09
C LYS A 10 -6.94 32.46 4.49
N LYS A 11 -5.72 31.99 4.72
CA LYS A 11 -5.43 30.66 5.28
C LYS A 11 -5.89 30.62 6.75
N PRO A 12 -6.82 29.75 7.16
CA PRO A 12 -7.20 29.62 8.56
C PRO A 12 -6.08 28.95 9.38
N GLU A 13 -5.90 29.37 10.63
CA GLU A 13 -4.99 28.70 11.58
C GLU A 13 -5.65 27.40 12.08
N PRO A 14 -4.96 26.24 12.01
CA PRO A 14 -5.52 24.94 12.41
C PRO A 14 -6.05 24.90 13.85
N SER A 15 -5.50 25.74 14.74
CA SER A 15 -5.85 25.81 16.16
C SER A 15 -7.11 26.62 16.49
N LYS A 16 -7.71 27.31 15.50
CA LYS A 16 -8.90 28.17 15.69
C LYS A 16 -10.17 27.63 15.04
N ILE A 17 -10.16 26.38 14.60
CA ILE A 17 -11.32 25.71 14.01
C ILE A 17 -12.22 25.24 15.16
N THR A 18 -13.00 26.16 15.72
CA THR A 18 -14.13 25.85 16.61
C THR A 18 -15.42 25.73 15.81
N GLU A 19 -16.46 25.13 16.41
CA GLU A 19 -17.80 24.88 15.81
C GLU A 19 -18.43 26.11 15.11
N ASP A 20 -18.05 27.33 15.48
CA ASP A 20 -18.64 28.57 14.95
C ASP A 20 -17.99 29.07 13.63
N LEU A 21 -16.70 28.81 13.39
CA LEU A 21 -15.99 29.33 12.20
C LEU A 21 -16.25 28.52 10.92
N THR A 22 -16.93 27.39 11.06
CA THR A 22 -17.07 26.33 10.06
C THR A 22 -18.48 26.30 9.49
N SER A 23 -19.48 26.68 10.28
CA SER A 23 -20.85 26.93 9.82
C SER A 23 -20.91 28.12 8.87
N GLU A 24 -20.25 29.24 9.18
CA GLU A 24 -20.27 30.46 8.35
C GLU A 24 -19.59 30.26 6.99
N TYR A 25 -18.42 29.61 6.93
CA TYR A 25 -17.73 29.34 5.65
C TYR A 25 -18.40 28.21 4.85
N ALA A 26 -18.95 27.17 5.50
CA ALA A 26 -19.75 26.17 4.81
C ALA A 26 -21.03 26.79 4.22
N LEU A 27 -21.71 27.67 4.97
CA LEU A 27 -22.89 28.41 4.50
C LEU A 27 -22.57 29.43 3.40
N ILE A 28 -21.42 30.12 3.47
CA ILE A 28 -20.95 31.04 2.41
C ILE A 28 -20.59 30.27 1.15
N ALA A 29 -19.94 29.11 1.29
CA ALA A 29 -19.65 28.25 0.16
C ALA A 29 -20.98 27.79 -0.47
N ILE A 30 -21.92 27.26 0.33
CA ILE A 30 -23.29 26.84 -0.07
C ILE A 30 -24.12 27.97 -0.72
N ASN A 31 -24.02 29.21 -0.24
CA ASN A 31 -24.83 30.33 -0.74
C ASN A 31 -24.19 31.09 -1.92
N ALA A 32 -22.89 30.95 -2.16
CA ALA A 32 -22.20 31.65 -3.24
C ALA A 32 -22.31 30.89 -4.57
N SER A 33 -23.51 30.87 -5.16
CA SER A 33 -23.77 30.54 -6.58
C SER A 33 -22.96 29.34 -7.10
N TYR A 34 -23.19 28.17 -6.52
CA TYR A 34 -22.55 26.95 -7.01
C TYR A 34 -23.06 26.57 -8.40
N PRO A 35 -22.20 25.99 -9.25
CA PRO A 35 -22.66 25.16 -10.37
C PRO A 35 -23.63 24.08 -9.82
N PRO A 36 -24.73 23.75 -10.53
CA PRO A 36 -25.70 22.72 -10.13
C PRO A 36 -25.07 21.38 -9.71
N GLU A 37 -23.86 21.12 -10.18
CA GLU A 37 -23.08 19.92 -9.95
C GLU A 37 -22.71 19.69 -8.47
N LEU A 38 -22.61 20.72 -7.62
CA LEU A 38 -22.20 20.60 -6.21
C LEU A 38 -23.37 20.50 -5.20
N SER A 39 -24.60 20.27 -5.67
CA SER A 39 -25.82 20.21 -4.84
C SER A 39 -25.77 19.16 -3.73
N ALA A 40 -25.13 18.02 -3.98
CA ALA A 40 -24.98 16.92 -3.02
C ALA A 40 -24.23 17.35 -1.75
N LEU A 41 -23.24 18.25 -1.87
CA LEU A 41 -22.51 18.79 -0.73
C LEU A 41 -23.43 19.59 0.20
N ALA A 42 -24.35 20.37 -0.38
CA ALA A 42 -25.28 21.20 0.37
C ALA A 42 -26.38 20.38 1.05
N GLU A 43 -26.71 19.19 0.54
CA GLU A 43 -27.66 18.27 1.17
C GLU A 43 -27.01 17.46 2.29
N TYR A 44 -25.80 16.92 2.08
CA TYR A 44 -25.05 16.19 3.11
C TYR A 44 -24.68 17.08 4.32
N ALA A 45 -24.32 18.35 4.06
CA ALA A 45 -24.08 19.33 5.12
C ALA A 45 -25.30 19.60 6.00
N LYS A 46 -26.52 19.40 5.48
CA LYS A 46 -27.77 19.61 6.23
C LYS A 46 -28.15 18.38 7.07
N SER A 47 -27.67 17.18 6.73
CA SER A 47 -28.07 15.94 7.40
C SER A 47 -27.28 15.63 8.67
N ASP A 48 -26.02 16.05 8.80
CA ASP A 48 -25.21 15.82 10.01
C ASP A 48 -24.06 16.85 10.20
N PRO A 49 -24.35 18.05 10.74
CA PRO A 49 -23.39 19.15 10.84
C PRO A 49 -22.30 18.97 11.92
N SER A 50 -22.49 18.07 12.90
CA SER A 50 -21.63 17.96 14.09
C SER A 50 -20.61 16.82 14.03
N SER A 51 -20.65 16.03 12.96
CA SER A 51 -19.69 14.97 12.70
C SER A 51 -18.27 15.54 12.50
N SER A 52 -17.34 15.22 13.40
CA SER A 52 -15.92 15.56 13.27
C SER A 52 -15.31 15.05 11.95
N VAL A 53 -15.91 14.02 11.36
CA VAL A 53 -15.60 13.47 10.03
C VAL A 53 -16.07 14.40 8.92
N PHE A 54 -17.31 14.93 8.99
CA PHE A 54 -17.81 15.96 8.07
C PHE A 54 -16.93 17.21 8.09
N MET A 55 -16.50 17.62 9.29
CA MET A 55 -15.67 18.80 9.52
C MET A 55 -14.26 18.65 8.95
N GLY A 56 -13.62 17.48 9.15
CA GLY A 56 -12.33 17.17 8.52
C GLY A 56 -12.42 17.08 6.99
N ARG A 57 -13.54 16.57 6.46
CA ARG A 57 -13.83 16.48 5.02
C ARG A 57 -14.03 17.87 4.40
N MET A 58 -14.81 18.75 5.04
CA MET A 58 -15.01 20.14 4.61
C MET A 58 -13.73 20.97 4.68
N TYR A 59 -12.88 20.72 5.67
CA TYR A 59 -11.55 21.33 5.73
C TYR A 59 -10.63 20.85 4.59
N LYS A 60 -10.64 19.55 4.26
CA LYS A 60 -9.88 19.02 3.10
C LYS A 60 -10.37 19.64 1.79
N ILE A 61 -11.69 19.75 1.62
CA ILE A 61 -12.35 20.46 0.51
C ILE A 61 -11.88 21.92 0.46
N TYR A 62 -11.93 22.64 1.59
CA TYR A 62 -11.50 24.03 1.70
C TYR A 62 -10.02 24.18 1.34
N CYS A 63 -9.15 23.34 1.87
CA CYS A 63 -7.70 23.39 1.60
C CYS A 63 -7.39 23.11 0.13
N VAL A 64 -8.04 22.12 -0.49
CA VAL A 64 -7.86 21.81 -1.91
C VAL A 64 -8.37 22.96 -2.77
N ILE A 65 -9.55 23.51 -2.48
CA ILE A 65 -10.12 24.65 -3.21
C ILE A 65 -9.26 25.91 -3.00
N HIS A 66 -8.83 26.19 -1.77
CA HIS A 66 -7.98 27.33 -1.45
C HIS A 66 -6.60 27.21 -2.12
N SER A 67 -5.97 26.03 -2.09
CA SER A 67 -4.69 25.80 -2.77
C SER A 67 -4.85 25.85 -4.29
N ALA A 68 -5.95 25.32 -4.83
CA ALA A 68 -6.24 25.42 -6.26
C ALA A 68 -6.50 26.87 -6.71
N LEU A 69 -7.21 27.66 -5.91
CA LEU A 69 -7.58 29.04 -6.28
C LEU A 69 -6.49 30.08 -5.99
N ASN A 70 -5.63 29.84 -5.00
CA ASN A 70 -4.63 30.80 -4.53
C ASN A 70 -3.17 30.33 -4.72
N GLY A 71 -2.94 29.08 -5.08
CA GLY A 71 -1.60 28.48 -5.23
C GLY A 71 -1.29 27.94 -6.63
N LEU A 72 -2.28 27.81 -7.52
CA LEU A 72 -2.04 27.43 -8.91
C LEU A 72 -1.73 28.67 -9.76
N ASP A 73 -0.78 28.49 -10.67
CA ASP A 73 -0.58 29.38 -11.81
C ASP A 73 -1.95 29.67 -12.45
N PRO A 74 -2.33 30.94 -12.70
CA PRO A 74 -3.61 31.29 -13.31
C PRO A 74 -3.86 30.68 -14.70
N SER A 75 -2.88 29.99 -15.29
CA SER A 75 -3.04 29.14 -16.49
C SER A 75 -3.61 27.74 -16.24
N ILE A 76 -3.72 27.27 -14.99
CA ILE A 76 -4.22 25.94 -14.64
C ILE A 76 -5.74 25.97 -14.44
N ASP A 77 -6.46 25.13 -15.18
CA ASP A 77 -7.92 24.98 -15.08
C ASP A 77 -8.31 24.26 -13.76
N PRO A 78 -9.10 24.88 -12.87
CA PRO A 78 -9.53 24.25 -11.62
C PRO A 78 -10.67 23.23 -11.79
N MET A 79 -11.32 23.16 -12.95
CA MET A 79 -12.52 22.32 -13.16
C MET A 79 -12.29 20.82 -12.92
N PRO A 80 -11.17 20.19 -13.36
CA PRO A 80 -10.91 18.78 -13.07
C PRO A 80 -10.87 18.46 -11.58
N VAL A 81 -10.29 19.36 -10.77
CA VAL A 81 -10.20 19.21 -9.31
C VAL A 81 -11.58 19.29 -8.68
N LEU A 82 -12.40 20.25 -9.10
CA LEU A 82 -13.77 20.45 -8.59
C LEU A 82 -14.70 19.28 -8.94
N LEU A 83 -14.58 18.72 -10.15
CA LEU A 83 -15.37 17.56 -10.58
C LEU A 83 -14.99 16.29 -9.81
N ASN A 84 -13.69 16.02 -9.63
CA ASN A 84 -13.25 14.89 -8.80
C ASN A 84 -13.76 15.06 -7.36
N LEU A 85 -13.67 16.27 -6.80
CA LEU A 85 -14.15 16.55 -5.46
C LEU A 85 -15.65 16.28 -5.28
N ASN A 86 -16.47 16.73 -6.23
CA ASN A 86 -17.91 16.47 -6.22
C ASN A 86 -18.23 14.97 -6.20
N GLN A 87 -17.53 14.21 -7.03
CA GLN A 87 -17.70 12.77 -7.08
C GLN A 87 -17.28 12.10 -5.77
N LYS A 88 -16.14 12.51 -5.19
CA LYS A 88 -15.69 12.05 -3.86
C LYS A 88 -16.75 12.30 -2.81
N ILE A 89 -17.39 13.47 -2.82
CA ILE A 89 -18.47 13.80 -1.89
C ILE A 89 -19.61 12.80 -2.02
N ARG A 90 -20.06 12.51 -3.25
CA ARG A 90 -21.15 11.54 -3.48
C ARG A 90 -20.78 10.12 -3.03
N VAL A 91 -19.53 9.69 -3.23
CA VAL A 91 -19.03 8.40 -2.71
C VAL A 91 -19.01 8.41 -1.17
N CYS A 92 -18.48 9.47 -0.56
CA CYS A 92 -18.36 9.61 0.89
C CYS A 92 -19.70 9.80 1.62
N ALA A 93 -20.69 10.41 0.96
CA ALA A 93 -22.02 10.68 1.49
C ALA A 93 -22.96 9.46 1.40
N GLY A 94 -22.57 8.41 0.65
CA GLY A 94 -23.42 7.25 0.42
C GLY A 94 -24.50 7.47 -0.64
N ASP A 95 -24.51 8.63 -1.32
CA ASP A 95 -25.39 8.91 -2.46
C ASP A 95 -25.14 7.95 -3.65
N LEU A 96 -23.99 7.26 -3.64
CA LEU A 96 -23.62 6.22 -4.60
C LEU A 96 -23.66 4.82 -3.97
N SER A 97 -24.38 4.62 -2.87
CA SER A 97 -24.48 3.33 -2.15
C SER A 97 -25.01 2.14 -2.99
N GLU A 98 -25.66 2.44 -4.11
CA GLU A 98 -26.06 1.44 -5.11
C GLU A 98 -24.87 0.91 -5.94
N VAL A 99 -23.78 1.67 -6.07
CA VAL A 99 -22.59 1.25 -6.80
C VAL A 99 -21.63 0.50 -5.88
N LYS A 100 -21.43 -0.78 -6.19
CA LYS A 100 -20.56 -1.67 -5.43
C LYS A 100 -19.15 -1.70 -6.04
N VAL A 101 -18.16 -1.96 -5.21
CA VAL A 101 -16.79 -2.27 -5.66
C VAL A 101 -16.85 -3.43 -6.66
N PRO A 102 -16.26 -3.26 -7.86
CA PRO A 102 -16.32 -4.31 -8.86
C PRO A 102 -15.58 -5.54 -8.39
N ARG A 103 -16.08 -6.70 -8.81
CA ARG A 103 -15.47 -7.99 -8.54
C ARG A 103 -14.92 -8.60 -9.83
N VAL A 104 -13.89 -9.41 -9.68
CA VAL A 104 -13.21 -10.07 -10.78
C VAL A 104 -12.92 -11.53 -10.41
N LYS A 105 -12.83 -12.40 -11.41
CA LYS A 105 -12.41 -13.79 -11.19
C LYS A 105 -10.94 -13.83 -10.75
N PHE A 106 -10.65 -14.41 -9.58
CA PHE A 106 -9.32 -14.45 -8.99
C PHE A 106 -8.45 -15.58 -9.57
N GLY A 107 -8.05 -15.43 -10.83
CA GLY A 107 -7.31 -16.46 -11.58
C GLY A 107 -7.99 -17.84 -11.52
N LYS A 108 -7.17 -18.89 -11.35
CA LYS A 108 -7.56 -20.30 -11.31
C LYS A 108 -8.25 -20.71 -10.02
N THR A 109 -8.32 -19.83 -9.02
CA THR A 109 -9.18 -20.08 -7.85
C THR A 109 -10.65 -20.06 -8.24
N GLY A 110 -11.01 -19.26 -9.26
CA GLY A 110 -12.41 -19.07 -9.67
C GLY A 110 -13.25 -18.23 -8.72
N LEU A 111 -12.68 -17.74 -7.61
CA LEU A 111 -13.38 -16.86 -6.67
C LEU A 111 -13.73 -15.53 -7.34
N ASP A 112 -14.95 -15.03 -7.12
CA ASP A 112 -15.35 -13.68 -7.51
C ASP A 112 -14.93 -12.71 -6.39
N ILE A 113 -13.85 -11.97 -6.60
CA ILE A 113 -13.16 -11.19 -5.57
C ILE A 113 -13.24 -9.70 -5.84
N SER A 114 -13.52 -8.88 -4.82
CA SER A 114 -13.46 -7.42 -4.95
C SER A 114 -12.06 -6.93 -5.30
N ILE A 115 -11.96 -5.91 -6.16
CA ILE A 115 -10.66 -5.36 -6.61
C ILE A 115 -9.85 -4.69 -5.51
N ILE A 116 -10.49 -4.37 -4.38
CA ILE A 116 -9.85 -3.91 -3.15
C ILE A 116 -10.31 -4.79 -1.98
N THR A 117 -9.48 -4.91 -0.94
CA THR A 117 -9.74 -5.74 0.25
C THR A 117 -9.82 -4.91 1.53
N ASN A 118 -10.44 -5.47 2.57
CA ASN A 118 -10.26 -5.00 3.96
C ASN A 118 -8.96 -5.59 4.53
N GLY A 119 -7.91 -4.78 4.62
CA GLY A 119 -6.62 -5.21 5.15
C GLY A 119 -6.46 -5.00 6.65
N SER A 120 -6.39 -6.10 7.39
CA SER A 120 -6.54 -6.13 8.85
C SER A 120 -5.30 -5.75 9.66
N MET A 121 -4.25 -5.24 9.01
CA MET A 121 -2.97 -4.95 9.66
C MET A 121 -3.01 -3.73 10.60
N ARG A 122 -3.95 -2.79 10.40
CA ARG A 122 -3.86 -1.43 10.99
C ARG A 122 -4.86 -1.12 12.09
N PHE A 123 -6.06 -1.69 12.06
CA PHE A 123 -7.12 -1.53 13.08
C PHE A 123 -7.04 -2.52 14.27
N GLN A 124 -5.99 -3.33 14.33
CA GLN A 124 -5.72 -4.24 15.46
C GLN A 124 -5.37 -3.45 16.72
N GLN A 125 -5.84 -3.92 17.88
CA GLN A 125 -5.55 -3.31 19.18
C GLN A 125 -4.07 -3.40 19.55
N THR A 126 -3.42 -4.55 19.36
CA THR A 126 -2.00 -4.70 19.74
C THR A 126 -1.27 -5.75 18.92
N TRP A 127 -0.04 -5.39 18.52
CA TRP A 127 0.84 -6.26 17.73
C TRP A 127 1.37 -7.44 18.53
N LYS A 128 1.33 -7.32 19.86
CA LYS A 128 1.74 -8.39 20.77
C LYS A 128 0.66 -9.47 20.75
N GLN A 129 1.09 -10.73 20.82
CA GLN A 129 0.16 -11.86 20.99
C GLN A 129 -0.31 -12.00 22.45
N THR A 130 -0.72 -10.89 23.07
CA THR A 130 -1.20 -10.83 24.45
C THR A 130 -2.71 -10.96 24.54
N VAL A 131 -3.45 -10.55 23.50
CA VAL A 131 -4.89 -10.75 23.40
C VAL A 131 -5.15 -12.18 22.91
N THR A 132 -5.47 -13.06 23.86
CA THR A 132 -5.73 -14.48 23.63
C THR A 132 -7.19 -14.88 23.84
N ASP A 133 -8.00 -13.94 24.32
CA ASP A 133 -9.42 -14.10 24.62
C ASP A 133 -10.18 -12.80 24.27
N GLU A 134 -11.45 -12.93 23.89
CA GLU A 134 -12.29 -11.80 23.48
C GLU A 134 -12.55 -10.79 24.59
N SER A 135 -12.51 -11.22 25.86
CA SER A 135 -12.67 -10.34 27.03
C SER A 135 -11.54 -9.34 27.21
N LEU A 136 -10.40 -9.57 26.55
CA LEU A 136 -9.23 -8.68 26.56
C LEU A 136 -9.27 -7.62 25.44
N ILE A 137 -10.32 -7.66 24.61
CA ILE A 137 -10.51 -6.68 23.54
C ILE A 137 -11.17 -5.43 24.10
N ASP A 138 -10.52 -4.29 23.88
CA ASP A 138 -11.07 -2.98 24.20
C ASP A 138 -12.35 -2.70 23.38
N ALA A 139 -13.36 -2.14 24.05
CA ALA A 139 -14.68 -1.97 23.48
C ALA A 139 -14.68 -0.96 22.31
N GLU A 140 -13.89 0.10 22.39
CA GLU A 140 -13.79 1.10 21.33
C GLU A 140 -13.04 0.52 20.11
N CYS A 141 -11.94 -0.20 20.34
CA CYS A 141 -11.23 -0.99 19.31
C CYS A 141 -12.20 -1.87 18.53
N GLN A 142 -13.02 -2.62 19.26
CA GLN A 142 -13.95 -3.55 18.66
C GLN A 142 -15.07 -2.86 17.88
N ALA A 143 -15.62 -1.77 18.43
CA ALA A 143 -16.66 -0.99 17.76
C ALA A 143 -16.15 -0.35 16.45
N ASN A 144 -14.93 0.20 16.46
CA ASN A 144 -14.31 0.73 15.24
C ASN A 144 -14.07 -0.37 14.19
N LEU A 145 -13.60 -1.53 14.61
CA LEU A 145 -13.38 -2.66 13.71
C LEU A 145 -14.69 -3.13 13.07
N LYS A 146 -15.74 -3.35 13.88
CA LYS A 146 -17.07 -3.73 13.39
C LYS A 146 -17.63 -2.71 12.40
N ARG A 147 -17.55 -1.41 12.71
CA ARG A 147 -17.96 -0.33 11.79
C ARG A 147 -17.19 -0.37 10.47
N THR A 148 -15.89 -0.66 10.53
CA THR A 148 -15.03 -0.76 9.34
C THR A 148 -15.41 -1.96 8.47
N LEU A 149 -15.70 -3.12 9.09
CA LEU A 149 -16.16 -4.32 8.37
C LEU A 149 -17.54 -4.11 7.73
N LEU A 150 -18.51 -3.55 8.48
CA LEU A 150 -19.84 -3.23 7.95
C LEU A 150 -19.76 -2.30 6.74
N ARG A 151 -18.97 -1.23 6.84
CA ARG A 151 -18.78 -0.33 5.71
C ARG A 151 -18.18 -1.03 4.49
N ALA A 152 -17.21 -1.93 4.70
CA ALA A 152 -16.63 -2.70 3.60
C ALA A 152 -17.71 -3.56 2.90
N LEU A 153 -18.53 -4.27 3.69
CA LEU A 153 -19.64 -5.09 3.19
C LEU A 153 -20.65 -4.24 2.41
N ASP A 154 -21.06 -3.10 2.97
CA ASP A 154 -22.03 -2.20 2.35
C ASP A 154 -21.52 -1.61 1.04
N MET A 155 -20.20 -1.48 0.87
CA MET A 155 -19.58 -1.05 -0.38
C MET A 155 -19.33 -2.22 -1.36
N GLY A 156 -19.70 -3.45 -1.00
CA GLY A 156 -19.56 -4.65 -1.84
C GLY A 156 -18.19 -5.34 -1.76
N ILE A 157 -17.30 -4.89 -0.87
CA ILE A 157 -16.04 -5.56 -0.58
C ILE A 157 -16.35 -6.89 0.09
N ASN A 158 -15.91 -7.99 -0.54
CA ASN A 158 -16.09 -9.32 0.02
C ASN A 158 -14.79 -9.96 0.49
N HIS A 159 -13.62 -9.39 0.20
CA HIS A 159 -12.34 -9.96 0.61
C HIS A 159 -11.80 -9.32 1.89
N PHE A 160 -11.73 -10.12 2.96
CA PHE A 160 -11.24 -9.73 4.27
C PHE A 160 -9.99 -10.52 4.61
N GLU A 161 -8.88 -9.82 4.83
CA GLU A 161 -7.58 -10.46 4.95
C GLU A 161 -6.86 -10.07 6.24
N THR A 162 -6.29 -11.08 6.89
CA THR A 162 -5.57 -10.97 8.16
C THR A 162 -4.36 -11.90 8.15
N ALA A 163 -3.66 -12.03 9.27
CA ALA A 163 -2.59 -13.00 9.47
C ALA A 163 -2.40 -13.30 10.96
N ARG A 164 -1.86 -14.48 11.27
CA ARG A 164 -1.52 -14.86 12.65
C ARG A 164 -0.52 -13.91 13.30
N GLY A 165 0.38 -13.34 12.49
CA GLY A 165 1.36 -12.35 12.90
C GLY A 165 0.82 -10.93 13.08
N TYR A 166 -0.46 -10.65 12.79
CA TYR A 166 -1.08 -9.32 12.94
C TYR A 166 -1.72 -9.19 14.33
N GLY A 167 -0.98 -9.57 15.38
CA GLY A 167 -1.41 -9.37 16.77
C GLY A 167 -2.82 -9.90 17.06
N SER A 168 -3.68 -9.01 17.57
CA SER A 168 -5.08 -9.28 17.95
C SER A 168 -6.08 -9.28 16.80
N SER A 169 -5.67 -9.06 15.55
CA SER A 169 -6.59 -8.89 14.41
C SER A 169 -7.54 -10.07 14.20
N GLU A 170 -7.07 -11.32 14.26
CA GLU A 170 -7.94 -12.49 14.00
C GLU A 170 -9.06 -12.64 15.04
N ILE A 171 -8.76 -12.40 16.32
CA ILE A 171 -9.77 -12.53 17.38
C ILE A 171 -10.81 -11.40 17.31
N GLN A 172 -10.36 -10.17 17.03
CA GLN A 172 -11.27 -9.05 16.84
C GLN A 172 -12.14 -9.23 15.59
N MET A 173 -11.56 -9.71 14.48
CA MET A 173 -12.28 -9.95 13.24
C MET A 173 -13.31 -11.09 13.39
N GLY A 174 -12.94 -12.19 14.06
CA GLY A 174 -13.88 -13.28 14.36
C GLY A 174 -15.07 -12.80 15.19
N LYS A 175 -14.80 -12.10 16.30
CA LYS A 175 -15.86 -11.51 17.14
C LYS A 175 -16.77 -10.57 16.37
N ALA A 176 -16.19 -9.66 15.56
CA ALA A 176 -16.99 -8.69 14.82
C ALA A 176 -17.85 -9.34 13.74
N PHE A 177 -17.34 -10.31 13.00
CA PHE A 177 -18.16 -11.01 11.99
C PHE A 177 -19.29 -11.81 12.62
N LYS A 178 -19.05 -12.46 13.76
CA LYS A 178 -20.11 -13.13 14.51
C LYS A 178 -21.25 -12.17 14.83
N GLU A 179 -20.94 -11.01 15.43
CA GLU A 179 -21.93 -9.98 15.73
C GLU A 179 -22.64 -9.47 14.46
N ILE A 180 -21.89 -9.24 13.36
CA ILE A 180 -22.46 -8.78 12.09
C ILE A 180 -23.45 -9.81 11.52
N PHE A 181 -23.13 -11.10 11.55
CA PHE A 181 -24.01 -12.15 11.02
C PHE A 181 -25.27 -12.36 11.87
N GLU A 182 -25.19 -12.05 13.17
CA GLU A 182 -26.32 -12.07 14.10
C GLU A 182 -27.24 -10.85 13.93
N GLU A 183 -26.67 -9.68 13.61
CA GLU A 183 -27.37 -8.39 13.55
C GLU A 183 -27.83 -7.99 12.15
N THR A 184 -27.33 -8.65 11.09
CA THR A 184 -27.57 -8.27 9.69
C THR A 184 -27.91 -9.47 8.80
N ASP A 185 -28.30 -9.19 7.56
CA ASP A 185 -28.58 -10.23 6.57
C ASP A 185 -27.32 -10.86 5.97
N TYR A 186 -26.13 -10.28 6.18
CA TYR A 186 -24.88 -10.87 5.71
C TYR A 186 -24.64 -12.24 6.36
N LYS A 187 -24.04 -13.14 5.59
CA LYS A 187 -23.70 -14.50 5.98
C LYS A 187 -22.23 -14.80 5.71
N ARG A 188 -21.75 -15.91 6.29
CA ARG A 188 -20.36 -16.36 6.10
C ARG A 188 -20.04 -16.58 4.62
N GLU A 189 -21.01 -17.01 3.83
CA GLU A 189 -20.90 -17.32 2.41
C GLU A 189 -20.75 -16.06 1.53
N ASP A 190 -21.13 -14.88 2.05
CA ASP A 190 -21.02 -13.61 1.32
C ASP A 190 -19.59 -13.05 1.31
N ILE A 191 -18.71 -13.60 2.15
CA ILE A 191 -17.36 -13.09 2.37
C ILE A 191 -16.29 -14.15 2.08
N LEU A 192 -15.12 -13.65 1.69
CA LEU A 192 -13.89 -14.38 1.49
C LEU A 192 -12.92 -14.02 2.60
N ILE A 193 -12.57 -15.00 3.45
CA ILE A 193 -11.59 -14.78 4.52
C ILE A 193 -10.23 -15.34 4.09
N GLN A 194 -9.22 -14.46 4.15
CA GLN A 194 -7.83 -14.84 4.01
C GLN A 194 -7.08 -14.73 5.34
N SER A 195 -6.37 -15.78 5.74
CA SER A 195 -5.35 -15.70 6.78
C SER A 195 -3.99 -16.22 6.32
N LYS A 196 -2.96 -15.93 7.11
CA LYS A 196 -1.58 -16.27 6.81
C LYS A 196 -0.86 -16.73 8.07
N VAL A 197 -0.10 -17.82 7.95
CA VAL A 197 0.74 -18.36 9.02
C VAL A 197 2.16 -18.47 8.52
N ASN A 198 3.13 -17.99 9.31
CA ASN A 198 4.54 -18.16 8.99
C ASN A 198 4.92 -19.64 9.07
N PRO A 199 5.83 -20.14 8.22
CA PRO A 199 6.46 -21.45 8.45
C PRO A 199 6.99 -21.55 9.88
N GLN A 200 6.85 -22.74 10.48
CA GLN A 200 7.27 -23.00 11.85
C GLN A 200 8.38 -24.07 11.88
N PRO A 201 9.25 -24.09 12.90
CA PRO A 201 10.33 -25.07 12.99
C PRO A 201 9.87 -26.53 13.04
N THR A 202 8.64 -26.79 13.50
CA THR A 202 8.07 -28.14 13.60
C THR A 202 6.66 -28.21 13.04
N ARG A 203 6.27 -29.42 12.62
CA ARG A 203 4.93 -29.74 12.14
C ARG A 203 3.86 -29.45 13.19
N GLU A 204 4.11 -29.84 14.44
CA GLU A 204 3.19 -29.70 15.56
C GLU A 204 2.93 -28.23 15.85
N LYS A 205 3.99 -27.41 15.85
CA LYS A 205 3.86 -25.97 16.07
C LYS A 205 3.08 -25.31 14.94
N PHE A 206 3.30 -25.75 13.70
CA PHE A 206 2.55 -25.23 12.56
C PHE A 206 1.06 -25.55 12.64
N ILE A 207 0.71 -26.79 12.99
CA ILE A 207 -0.68 -27.21 13.23
C ILE A 207 -1.30 -26.38 14.37
N GLU A 208 -0.58 -26.17 15.47
CA GLU A 208 -1.05 -25.36 16.60
C GLU A 208 -1.42 -23.93 16.16
N GLU A 209 -0.57 -23.27 15.37
CA GLU A 209 -0.81 -21.91 14.88
C GLU A 209 -1.98 -21.86 13.89
N ILE A 210 -2.14 -22.86 13.03
CA ILE A 210 -3.29 -22.98 12.12
C ILE A 210 -4.60 -23.15 12.90
N GLU A 211 -4.65 -24.06 13.87
CA GLU A 211 -5.86 -24.28 14.69
C GLU A 211 -6.19 -23.06 15.56
N LYS A 212 -5.18 -22.29 16.01
CA LYS A 212 -5.41 -20.98 16.63
C LYS A 212 -6.07 -19.99 15.68
N THR A 213 -5.62 -19.92 14.42
CA THR A 213 -6.24 -19.08 13.40
C THR A 213 -7.72 -19.41 13.22
N PHE A 214 -8.09 -20.69 13.04
CA PHE A 214 -9.51 -21.11 12.93
C PHE A 214 -10.33 -20.73 14.16
N ARG A 215 -9.79 -20.97 15.36
CA ARG A 215 -10.46 -20.66 16.63
C ARG A 215 -10.67 -19.16 16.83
N PHE A 216 -9.64 -18.34 16.63
CA PHE A 216 -9.75 -16.89 16.84
C PHE A 216 -10.66 -16.22 15.80
N LEU A 217 -10.60 -16.69 14.55
CA LEU A 217 -11.53 -16.23 13.51
C LEU A 217 -12.95 -16.76 13.68
N GLN A 218 -13.14 -17.81 14.48
CA GLN A 218 -14.42 -18.49 14.67
C GLN A 218 -15.01 -18.98 13.35
N VAL A 219 -14.18 -19.59 12.50
CA VAL A 219 -14.59 -20.12 11.19
C VAL A 219 -14.30 -21.60 11.06
N GLU A 220 -15.14 -22.29 10.29
CA GLU A 220 -14.92 -23.70 9.94
C GLU A 220 -13.99 -23.88 8.74
N TYR A 221 -13.94 -22.86 7.86
CA TYR A 221 -13.09 -22.85 6.67
C TYR A 221 -12.51 -21.46 6.36
N LEU A 222 -11.34 -21.47 5.73
CA LEU A 222 -10.72 -20.31 5.08
C LEU A 222 -10.90 -20.43 3.56
N ASP A 223 -11.27 -19.34 2.93
CA ASP A 223 -11.30 -19.26 1.46
C ASP A 223 -9.87 -19.24 0.91
N LEU A 224 -8.99 -18.52 1.60
CA LEU A 224 -7.63 -18.25 1.17
C LEU A 224 -6.66 -18.47 2.35
N PHE A 225 -5.70 -19.38 2.19
CA PHE A 225 -4.58 -19.52 3.12
C PHE A 225 -3.27 -19.17 2.43
N SER A 226 -2.45 -18.33 3.05
CA SER A 226 -1.10 -18.06 2.57
C SER A 226 -0.03 -18.49 3.56
N PHE A 227 1.04 -19.10 3.05
CA PHE A 227 2.30 -19.11 3.79
C PHE A 227 2.84 -17.68 3.89
N HIS A 228 3.07 -17.21 5.11
CA HIS A 228 3.38 -15.81 5.36
C HIS A 228 4.88 -15.54 5.25
N GLY A 229 5.24 -14.57 4.40
CA GLY A 229 6.56 -13.96 4.40
C GLY A 229 7.66 -14.79 3.76
N LEU A 230 7.34 -15.63 2.76
CA LEU A 230 8.31 -16.48 2.05
C LEU A 230 9.32 -15.63 1.25
N ALA A 231 10.30 -15.02 1.92
CA ALA A 231 11.15 -13.97 1.36
C ALA A 231 12.50 -14.44 0.80
N ASN A 232 13.04 -15.57 1.27
CA ASN A 232 14.28 -16.14 0.76
C ASN A 232 14.34 -17.65 1.00
N LYS A 233 15.28 -18.32 0.33
CA LYS A 233 15.44 -19.76 0.39
C LYS A 233 15.86 -20.21 1.79
N GLU A 234 16.84 -19.49 2.35
CA GLU A 234 17.57 -19.83 3.58
C GLU A 234 16.66 -19.90 4.81
N ARG A 235 15.56 -19.13 4.80
CA ARG A 235 14.60 -19.06 5.91
C ARG A 235 13.34 -19.89 5.69
N HIS A 236 13.00 -20.26 4.45
CA HIS A 236 11.62 -20.67 4.16
C HIS A 236 11.45 -21.83 3.20
N TYR A 237 12.36 -22.05 2.25
CA TYR A 237 12.14 -23.09 1.24
C TYR A 237 12.39 -24.47 1.80
N ASP A 238 13.52 -24.61 2.48
CA ASP A 238 13.89 -25.87 3.10
C ASP A 238 12.84 -26.21 4.14
N ASP A 239 12.44 -25.29 5.02
CA ASP A 239 11.38 -25.56 6.01
C ASP A 239 10.02 -25.91 5.40
N LEU A 240 9.64 -25.28 4.28
CA LEU A 240 8.32 -25.48 3.68
C LEU A 240 8.19 -26.82 2.94
N PHE A 241 9.22 -27.21 2.20
CA PHE A 241 9.22 -28.40 1.35
C PHE A 241 10.10 -29.54 1.87
N ASN A 242 10.77 -29.37 3.01
CA ASN A 242 11.48 -30.45 3.67
C ASN A 242 10.48 -31.56 4.03
N PRO A 243 10.69 -32.79 3.51
CA PRO A 243 9.83 -33.92 3.83
C PRO A 243 9.75 -34.25 5.33
N GLU A 244 10.79 -33.92 6.09
CA GLU A 244 10.86 -34.17 7.54
C GLU A 244 9.95 -33.23 8.34
N THR A 245 9.89 -31.94 7.98
CA THR A 245 8.96 -30.98 8.61
C THR A 245 7.54 -31.13 8.05
N GLY A 246 7.42 -31.45 6.75
CA GLY A 246 6.16 -31.75 6.09
C GLY A 246 5.13 -30.62 6.16
N LEU A 247 5.56 -29.36 6.27
CA LEU A 247 4.68 -28.21 6.49
C LEU A 247 3.67 -28.04 5.35
N TYR A 248 4.12 -28.15 4.10
CA TYR A 248 3.21 -28.08 2.96
C TYR A 248 2.17 -29.22 2.97
N ALA A 249 2.59 -30.43 3.35
CA ALA A 249 1.69 -31.59 3.46
C ALA A 249 0.62 -31.41 4.56
N VAL A 250 0.90 -30.63 5.61
CA VAL A 250 -0.14 -30.20 6.57
C VAL A 250 -1.23 -29.44 5.83
N ILE A 251 -0.89 -28.40 5.07
CA ILE A 251 -1.90 -27.59 4.35
C ILE A 251 -2.65 -28.42 3.30
N GLU A 252 -1.97 -29.32 2.58
CA GLU A 252 -2.64 -30.24 1.66
C GLU A 252 -3.72 -31.09 2.36
N ASP A 253 -3.48 -31.51 3.60
CA ASP A 253 -4.47 -32.23 4.41
C ASP A 253 -5.64 -31.34 4.85
N TYR A 254 -5.42 -30.08 5.23
CA TYR A 254 -6.51 -29.13 5.50
C TYR A 254 -7.35 -28.84 4.24
N VAL A 255 -6.72 -28.80 3.07
CA VAL A 255 -7.42 -28.67 1.78
C VAL A 255 -8.28 -29.90 1.51
N LYS A 256 -7.73 -31.11 1.66
CA LYS A 256 -8.48 -32.37 1.50
C LYS A 256 -9.68 -32.47 2.44
N ARG A 257 -9.56 -31.92 3.66
CA ARG A 257 -10.64 -31.84 4.65
C ARG A 257 -11.64 -30.69 4.40
N GLY A 258 -11.46 -29.89 3.36
CA GLY A 258 -12.34 -28.76 3.03
C GLY A 258 -12.20 -27.54 3.95
N LYS A 259 -11.24 -27.54 4.88
CA LYS A 259 -11.00 -26.42 5.81
C LYS A 259 -10.26 -25.24 5.16
N ILE A 260 -9.52 -25.49 4.09
CA ILE A 260 -8.84 -24.45 3.29
C ILE A 260 -9.22 -24.66 1.84
N ARG A 261 -9.78 -23.65 1.17
CA ARG A 261 -10.19 -23.78 -0.24
C ARG A 261 -9.04 -23.55 -1.21
N HIS A 262 -8.27 -22.48 -1.02
CA HIS A 262 -7.16 -22.13 -1.89
C HIS A 262 -5.89 -21.79 -1.12
N VAL A 263 -4.75 -22.27 -1.65
CA VAL A 263 -3.43 -22.09 -1.04
C VAL A 263 -2.61 -21.14 -1.89
N GLY A 264 -2.03 -20.12 -1.25
CA GLY A 264 -1.13 -19.14 -1.86
C GLY A 264 0.09 -18.88 -0.99
N PHE A 265 0.83 -17.83 -1.32
CA PHE A 265 1.92 -17.35 -0.49
C PHE A 265 2.03 -15.83 -0.53
N SER A 266 2.52 -15.26 0.56
CA SER A 266 2.84 -13.84 0.69
C SER A 266 4.34 -13.65 0.84
N THR A 267 4.91 -12.65 0.18
CA THR A 267 6.37 -12.54 0.05
C THR A 267 6.87 -11.11 -0.02
N HIS A 268 8.07 -10.92 0.54
CA HIS A 268 8.91 -9.75 0.32
C HIS A 268 10.22 -10.11 -0.38
N GLY A 269 10.27 -11.27 -1.03
CA GLY A 269 11.47 -11.78 -1.68
C GLY A 269 11.78 -11.10 -3.01
N THR A 270 12.94 -11.48 -3.56
CA THR A 270 13.39 -10.99 -4.86
C THR A 270 12.53 -11.53 -6.00
N THR A 271 12.57 -10.88 -7.15
CA THR A 271 11.83 -11.32 -8.34
C THR A 271 12.16 -12.76 -8.72
N GLU A 272 13.44 -13.14 -8.66
CA GLU A 272 13.94 -14.49 -8.95
C GLU A 272 13.33 -15.50 -7.98
N TRP A 273 13.34 -15.16 -6.69
CA TRP A 273 12.79 -16.00 -5.64
C TRP A 273 11.29 -16.25 -5.85
N ILE A 274 10.54 -15.20 -6.13
CA ILE A 274 9.10 -15.30 -6.34
C ILE A 274 8.80 -16.13 -7.59
N CYS A 275 9.56 -15.93 -8.68
CA CYS A 275 9.46 -16.75 -9.88
C CYS A 275 9.73 -18.23 -9.59
N GLN A 276 10.73 -18.57 -8.77
CA GLN A 276 10.98 -19.94 -8.37
C GLN A 276 9.79 -20.54 -7.60
N MET A 277 9.20 -19.79 -6.67
CA MET A 277 8.00 -20.23 -5.94
C MET A 277 6.81 -20.46 -6.86
N ILE A 278 6.59 -19.59 -7.85
CA ILE A 278 5.54 -19.76 -8.87
C ILE A 278 5.82 -21.02 -9.72
N ALA A 279 7.09 -21.28 -10.08
CA ALA A 279 7.47 -22.43 -10.90
C ALA A 279 7.18 -23.79 -10.24
N THR A 280 7.04 -23.85 -8.90
CA THR A 280 6.67 -25.08 -8.19
C THR A 280 5.27 -25.59 -8.54
N ASN A 281 4.41 -24.75 -9.13
CA ASN A 281 3.00 -25.03 -9.42
C ASN A 281 2.14 -25.44 -8.19
N LYS A 282 2.63 -25.19 -6.98
CA LYS A 282 1.97 -25.53 -5.72
C LYS A 282 0.98 -24.47 -5.20
N PHE A 283 0.91 -23.30 -5.84
CA PHE A 283 0.12 -22.18 -5.35
C PHE A 283 -0.94 -21.73 -6.36
N SER A 284 -2.06 -21.27 -5.83
CA SER A 284 -3.20 -20.76 -6.58
C SER A 284 -3.13 -19.25 -6.80
N TYR A 285 -2.49 -18.54 -5.89
CA TYR A 285 -2.35 -17.10 -5.92
C TYR A 285 -1.08 -16.64 -5.20
N VAL A 286 -0.69 -15.38 -5.40
CA VAL A 286 0.46 -14.75 -4.74
C VAL A 286 0.11 -13.35 -4.25
N ASN A 287 0.54 -13.04 -3.02
CA ASN A 287 0.49 -11.71 -2.43
C ASN A 287 1.88 -11.07 -2.58
N VAL A 288 1.99 -10.06 -3.43
CA VAL A 288 3.29 -9.51 -3.87
C VAL A 288 3.29 -7.97 -3.88
N HIS A 289 4.47 -7.38 -3.76
CA HIS A 289 4.68 -5.96 -3.99
C HIS A 289 4.88 -5.65 -5.48
N TYR A 290 4.10 -4.74 -6.05
CA TYR A 290 4.31 -4.23 -7.39
C TYR A 290 3.79 -2.80 -7.46
N HIS A 291 4.65 -1.86 -7.87
CA HIS A 291 4.37 -0.43 -7.74
C HIS A 291 4.99 0.35 -8.90
N TYR A 292 4.34 1.43 -9.31
CA TYR A 292 4.79 2.26 -10.44
C TYR A 292 6.23 2.76 -10.27
N TYR A 293 6.56 3.25 -9.06
CA TYR A 293 7.88 3.78 -8.73
C TYR A 293 8.98 2.71 -8.62
N GLY A 294 8.67 1.43 -8.86
CA GLY A 294 9.56 0.29 -8.60
C GLY A 294 9.16 -0.49 -7.34
N SER A 295 9.51 -1.78 -7.30
CA SER A 295 9.30 -2.61 -6.12
C SER A 295 10.58 -2.66 -5.29
N TYR A 296 10.48 -2.28 -4.02
CA TYR A 296 11.61 -2.36 -3.09
C TYR A 296 12.04 -3.82 -2.81
N THR A 297 11.17 -4.82 -3.04
CA THR A 297 11.50 -6.24 -2.85
C THR A 297 12.26 -6.81 -4.05
N ALA A 298 12.09 -6.18 -5.22
CA ALA A 298 12.77 -6.51 -6.45
C ALA A 298 14.01 -5.63 -6.61
N SER A 299 14.93 -5.65 -5.66
CA SER A 299 16.30 -5.14 -5.88
C SER A 299 16.37 -3.80 -6.65
N GLY A 300 15.49 -2.85 -6.34
CA GLY A 300 15.40 -1.55 -7.00
C GLY A 300 15.13 -1.53 -8.51
N HIS A 301 14.96 -2.64 -9.23
CA HIS A 301 14.96 -2.69 -10.70
C HIS A 301 13.85 -1.82 -11.30
N ALA A 302 14.20 -0.69 -11.91
CA ALA A 302 13.28 0.14 -12.66
C ALA A 302 13.85 0.33 -14.08
N PHE A 303 13.27 -0.45 -15.01
CA PHE A 303 13.29 -0.35 -16.49
C PHE A 303 14.50 -0.86 -17.27
N PRO A 304 14.34 -1.77 -18.26
CA PRO A 304 13.12 -2.39 -18.80
C PRO A 304 12.78 -3.72 -18.08
N GLU A 305 11.48 -3.93 -17.81
CA GLU A 305 10.92 -4.85 -16.78
C GLU A 305 10.96 -4.24 -15.35
N LYS A 306 10.02 -3.31 -15.07
CA LYS A 306 9.87 -2.66 -13.75
C LYS A 306 9.64 -3.71 -12.65
N GLY A 307 10.43 -3.68 -11.59
CA GLY A 307 10.25 -4.42 -10.34
C GLY A 307 9.81 -5.88 -10.55
N ASN A 308 8.63 -6.22 -10.06
CA ASN A 308 8.06 -7.56 -10.17
C ASN A 308 7.26 -7.81 -11.47
N ALA A 309 7.51 -7.07 -12.56
CA ALA A 309 6.78 -7.25 -13.82
C ALA A 309 6.92 -8.69 -14.37
N LYS A 310 8.10 -9.30 -14.23
CA LYS A 310 8.33 -10.71 -14.57
C LYS A 310 7.47 -11.66 -13.74
N VAL A 311 7.31 -11.40 -12.43
CA VAL A 311 6.41 -12.15 -11.55
C VAL A 311 4.97 -12.02 -12.03
N VAL A 312 4.52 -10.80 -12.32
CA VAL A 312 3.16 -10.53 -12.82
C VAL A 312 2.88 -11.32 -14.10
N ARG A 313 3.80 -11.28 -15.07
CA ARG A 313 3.69 -12.03 -16.33
C ARG A 313 3.61 -13.53 -16.08
N MET A 314 4.55 -14.06 -15.29
CA MET A 314 4.64 -15.48 -15.00
C MET A 314 3.41 -16.01 -14.25
N ALA A 315 2.84 -15.22 -13.34
CA ALA A 315 1.60 -15.52 -12.64
C ALA A 315 0.40 -15.55 -13.59
N LYS A 316 0.28 -14.55 -14.48
CA LYS A 316 -0.79 -14.50 -15.50
C LYS A 316 -0.74 -15.68 -16.46
N GLU A 317 0.44 -16.06 -16.94
CA GLU A 317 0.65 -17.25 -17.79
C GLU A 317 0.16 -18.56 -17.14
N ARG A 318 0.08 -18.59 -15.81
CA ARG A 318 -0.37 -19.75 -15.02
C ARG A 318 -1.77 -19.57 -14.44
N ASP A 319 -2.50 -18.56 -14.89
CA ASP A 319 -3.81 -18.17 -14.35
C ASP A 319 -3.76 -18.06 -12.81
N MET A 320 -2.69 -17.52 -12.22
CA MET A 320 -2.62 -17.35 -10.76
C MET A 320 -3.31 -16.06 -10.33
N GLY A 321 -3.98 -16.11 -9.18
CA GLY A 321 -4.49 -14.91 -8.51
C GLY A 321 -3.33 -13.96 -8.16
N LEU A 322 -3.48 -12.69 -8.54
CA LEU A 322 -2.53 -11.61 -8.25
C LEU A 322 -3.12 -10.64 -7.23
N PHE A 323 -2.53 -10.62 -6.05
CA PHE A 323 -2.90 -9.75 -4.94
C PHE A 323 -1.73 -8.80 -4.62
N CYS A 324 -1.91 -7.48 -4.80
CA CYS A 324 -0.92 -6.49 -4.39
C CYS A 324 -0.98 -6.18 -2.88
N ILE A 325 0.14 -6.34 -2.17
CA ILE A 325 0.28 -5.96 -0.76
C ILE A 325 0.95 -4.59 -0.58
N SER A 326 0.50 -3.86 0.45
CA SER A 326 0.90 -2.48 0.77
C SER A 326 0.98 -1.53 -0.44
N PRO A 327 -0.07 -1.47 -1.30
CA PRO A 327 -0.05 -0.66 -2.52
C PRO A 327 0.21 0.82 -2.24
N PHE A 328 -0.21 1.32 -1.08
CA PHE A 328 -0.13 2.74 -0.74
C PHE A 328 1.15 3.12 0.03
N ASP A 329 1.44 2.48 1.16
CA ASP A 329 2.59 2.86 1.99
C ASP A 329 3.92 2.47 1.39
N LYS A 330 4.06 1.19 1.01
CA LYS A 330 5.32 0.66 0.47
C LYS A 330 5.41 0.87 -1.05
N GLY A 331 4.32 1.28 -1.70
CA GLY A 331 4.27 1.64 -3.10
C GLY A 331 4.60 3.09 -3.41
N GLY A 332 5.62 3.64 -2.76
CA GLY A 332 6.03 5.02 -2.96
C GLY A 332 5.42 6.03 -1.99
N GLY A 333 4.79 5.56 -0.90
CA GLY A 333 4.23 6.42 0.13
C GLY A 333 3.06 7.27 -0.35
N ALA A 334 2.07 6.68 -1.02
CA ALA A 334 0.90 7.37 -1.56
C ALA A 334 0.14 8.21 -0.52
N TYR A 335 0.07 7.76 0.75
CA TYR A 335 -0.48 8.54 1.87
C TYR A 335 0.29 9.83 2.19
N ASN A 336 1.53 9.95 1.75
CA ASN A 336 2.45 11.06 1.98
C ASN A 336 3.28 11.33 0.72
N ALA A 337 2.60 11.45 -0.42
CA ALA A 337 3.24 11.63 -1.72
C ALA A 337 4.09 12.91 -1.75
N SER A 338 5.22 12.89 -2.44
CA SER A 338 6.06 14.08 -2.59
C SER A 338 5.31 15.21 -3.30
N ARG A 339 5.74 16.47 -3.08
CA ARG A 339 5.16 17.63 -3.79
C ARG A 339 5.19 17.47 -5.32
N VAL A 340 6.25 16.87 -5.87
CA VAL A 340 6.40 16.65 -7.31
C VAL A 340 5.37 15.64 -7.83
N VAL A 341 5.22 14.50 -7.13
CA VAL A 341 4.24 13.46 -7.49
C VAL A 341 2.82 14.01 -7.34
N ARG A 342 2.53 14.65 -6.21
CA ARG A 342 1.24 15.26 -5.90
C ARG A 342 0.84 16.29 -6.97
N GLY A 343 1.78 17.18 -7.35
CA GLY A 343 1.54 18.20 -8.38
C GLY A 343 1.14 17.60 -9.73
N VAL A 344 1.82 16.54 -10.20
CA VAL A 344 1.44 15.84 -11.44
C VAL A 344 0.02 15.29 -11.35
N MET A 345 -0.31 14.68 -10.21
CA MET A 345 -1.60 14.02 -10.02
C MET A 345 -2.74 15.02 -9.86
N ASP A 346 -2.50 16.16 -9.20
CA ASP A 346 -3.47 17.25 -9.06
C ASP A 346 -3.80 17.93 -10.39
N GLU A 347 -2.80 18.12 -11.26
CA GLU A 347 -3.02 18.66 -12.63
C GLU A 347 -3.93 17.77 -13.48
N VAL A 348 -3.94 16.46 -13.24
CA VAL A 348 -4.81 15.50 -13.93
C VAL A 348 -6.12 15.26 -13.15
N GLY A 349 -6.19 15.73 -11.91
CA GLY A 349 -7.35 15.59 -11.03
C GLY A 349 -7.52 14.17 -10.49
N ILE A 350 -6.44 13.47 -10.10
CA ILE A 350 -6.45 12.13 -9.49
C ILE A 350 -5.67 12.15 -8.16
N ASP A 351 -6.13 11.42 -7.15
CA ASP A 351 -5.42 11.24 -5.86
C ASP A 351 -4.31 10.17 -5.96
N PRO A 352 -3.21 10.22 -5.19
CA PRO A 352 -2.18 9.19 -5.26
C PRO A 352 -2.67 7.79 -4.89
N LEU A 353 -3.66 7.69 -3.99
CA LEU A 353 -4.29 6.40 -3.67
C LEU A 353 -5.12 5.90 -4.86
N GLU A 354 -5.88 6.79 -5.51
CA GLU A 354 -6.66 6.46 -6.70
C GLU A 354 -5.77 6.01 -7.86
N PHE A 355 -4.67 6.73 -8.10
CA PHE A 355 -3.67 6.35 -9.08
C PHE A 355 -3.11 4.95 -8.79
N SER A 356 -2.79 4.66 -7.53
CA SER A 356 -2.26 3.34 -7.14
C SER A 356 -3.26 2.22 -7.45
N VAL A 357 -4.55 2.43 -7.20
CA VAL A 357 -5.62 1.48 -7.53
C VAL A 357 -5.75 1.30 -9.05
N GLY A 358 -5.91 2.40 -9.78
CA GLY A 358 -6.08 2.37 -11.23
C GLY A 358 -4.90 1.74 -11.95
N TRP A 359 -3.68 2.09 -11.53
CA TRP A 359 -2.45 1.54 -12.08
C TRP A 359 -2.37 0.02 -11.86
N LEU A 360 -2.64 -0.47 -10.66
CA LEU A 360 -2.61 -1.91 -10.36
C LEU A 360 -3.64 -2.71 -11.15
N VAL A 361 -4.88 -2.20 -11.27
CA VAL A 361 -5.91 -2.86 -12.09
C VAL A 361 -5.50 -2.89 -13.55
N LYS A 362 -4.93 -1.79 -14.08
CA LYS A 362 -4.40 -1.73 -15.46
C LYS A 362 -3.27 -2.73 -15.68
N GLU A 363 -2.39 -2.89 -14.70
CA GLU A 363 -1.31 -3.88 -14.71
C GLU A 363 -1.82 -5.32 -14.52
N GLY A 364 -3.13 -5.51 -14.35
CA GLY A 364 -3.82 -6.80 -14.29
C GLY A 364 -3.71 -7.49 -12.93
N PHE A 365 -3.60 -6.72 -11.85
CA PHE A 365 -3.88 -7.24 -10.52
C PHE A 365 -5.38 -7.48 -10.35
N HIS A 366 -5.71 -8.56 -9.66
CA HIS A 366 -7.10 -8.91 -9.39
C HIS A 366 -7.62 -8.22 -8.13
N THR A 367 -6.74 -8.06 -7.12
CA THR A 367 -7.09 -7.38 -5.88
C THR A 367 -5.88 -6.73 -5.21
N MET A 368 -6.12 -5.83 -4.27
CA MET A 368 -5.09 -5.12 -3.51
C MET A 368 -5.56 -4.72 -2.11
N THR A 369 -4.62 -4.69 -1.17
CA THR A 369 -4.96 -4.46 0.24
C THR A 369 -5.15 -2.97 0.51
N VAL A 370 -6.30 -2.62 1.07
CA VAL A 370 -6.48 -1.35 1.76
C VAL A 370 -6.15 -1.58 3.22
N GLY A 371 -5.00 -1.09 3.67
CA GLY A 371 -4.65 -1.16 5.08
C GLY A 371 -5.53 -0.19 5.86
N VAL A 372 -6.60 -0.69 6.46
CA VAL A 372 -7.59 0.15 7.14
C VAL A 372 -7.36 0.18 8.65
N GLY A 373 -7.25 1.39 9.19
CA GLY A 373 -7.34 1.68 10.62
C GLY A 373 -8.74 2.12 11.02
N ARG A 374 -9.50 2.71 10.08
CA ARG A 374 -10.87 3.20 10.26
C ARG A 374 -11.65 3.12 8.96
N SER A 375 -12.96 3.36 9.05
CA SER A 375 -13.88 3.23 7.91
C SER A 375 -13.57 4.21 6.76
N GLU A 376 -13.01 5.37 7.08
CA GLU A 376 -12.73 6.46 6.12
C GLU A 376 -11.48 6.18 5.29
N ASP A 377 -10.65 5.22 5.67
CA ASP A 377 -9.45 4.84 4.89
C ASP A 377 -9.82 4.19 3.54
N TYR A 378 -11.11 3.89 3.33
CA TYR A 378 -11.66 3.42 2.06
C TYR A 378 -11.99 4.52 1.07
N ASP A 379 -12.08 5.79 1.48
CA ASP A 379 -12.70 6.86 0.69
C ASP A 379 -12.05 7.00 -0.72
N GLU A 380 -10.73 7.15 -0.80
CA GLU A 380 -10.03 7.26 -2.08
C GLU A 380 -9.99 5.94 -2.88
N PRO A 381 -9.70 4.77 -2.28
CA PRO A 381 -9.81 3.48 -2.98
C PRO A 381 -11.21 3.18 -3.55
N LEU A 382 -12.27 3.58 -2.84
CA LEU A 382 -13.66 3.44 -3.30
C LEU A 382 -13.93 4.37 -4.47
N ASN A 383 -13.45 5.61 -4.43
CA ASN A 383 -13.62 6.54 -5.54
C ASN A 383 -12.96 6.01 -6.83
N ALA A 384 -11.76 5.44 -6.73
CA ALA A 384 -11.13 4.77 -7.87
C ALA A 384 -11.92 3.55 -8.35
N SER A 385 -12.45 2.75 -7.42
CA SER A 385 -13.27 1.57 -7.74
C SER A 385 -14.55 1.95 -8.49
N TYR A 386 -15.21 3.03 -8.06
CA TYR A 386 -16.36 3.62 -8.75
C TYR A 386 -15.99 4.07 -10.17
N MET A 387 -14.88 4.80 -10.33
CA MET A 387 -14.43 5.25 -11.66
C MET A 387 -14.12 4.10 -12.61
N ILE A 388 -13.57 3.00 -12.09
CA ILE A 388 -13.32 1.79 -12.87
C ILE A 388 -14.64 1.13 -13.31
N ASN A 389 -15.71 1.26 -12.53
CA ASN A 389 -17.02 0.70 -12.87
C ASN A 389 -17.76 1.58 -13.89
N GLU A 390 -17.83 2.89 -13.66
CA GLU A 390 -18.67 3.80 -14.43
C GLU A 390 -17.97 4.42 -15.65
N ASN A 391 -16.71 4.83 -15.50
CA ASN A 391 -15.99 5.65 -16.47
C ASN A 391 -14.57 5.10 -16.74
N LYS A 392 -14.47 3.79 -16.92
CA LYS A 392 -13.19 3.06 -16.97
C LYS A 392 -12.18 3.63 -17.97
N GLU A 393 -12.62 3.93 -19.19
CA GLU A 393 -11.74 4.41 -20.26
C GLU A 393 -11.18 5.80 -19.95
N GLU A 394 -12.02 6.73 -19.46
CA GLU A 394 -11.59 8.06 -19.06
C GLU A 394 -10.61 7.98 -17.88
N PHE A 395 -10.93 7.18 -16.86
CA PHE A 395 -10.08 7.01 -15.69
C PHE A 395 -8.72 6.42 -16.06
N PHE A 396 -8.67 5.40 -16.92
CA PHE A 396 -7.42 4.83 -17.40
C PHE A 396 -6.65 5.79 -18.33
N GLY A 397 -7.35 6.64 -19.08
CA GLY A 397 -6.74 7.76 -19.80
C GLY A 397 -5.94 8.68 -18.88
N LYS A 398 -6.55 9.10 -17.76
CA LYS A 398 -5.90 9.90 -16.71
C LYS A 398 -4.73 9.19 -16.05
N VAL A 399 -4.86 7.89 -15.74
CA VAL A 399 -3.77 7.07 -15.19
C VAL A 399 -2.57 7.03 -16.16
N ASN A 400 -2.81 6.80 -17.45
CA ASN A 400 -1.77 6.80 -18.48
C ASN A 400 -1.09 8.17 -18.63
N GLU A 401 -1.86 9.26 -18.55
CA GLU A 401 -1.33 10.61 -18.59
C GLU A 401 -0.38 10.90 -17.40
N ILE A 402 -0.75 10.47 -16.19
CA ILE A 402 0.11 10.59 -15.00
C ILE A 402 1.40 9.81 -15.19
N GLU A 403 1.33 8.57 -15.68
CA GLU A 403 2.54 7.76 -15.96
C GLU A 403 3.46 8.45 -16.96
N LEU A 404 2.91 8.98 -18.05
CA LEU A 404 3.69 9.72 -19.04
C LEU A 404 4.39 10.93 -18.43
N ARG A 405 3.67 11.73 -17.62
CA ARG A 405 4.24 12.93 -16.96
C ARG A 405 5.31 12.56 -15.93
N LEU A 406 5.13 11.49 -15.18
CA LEU A 406 6.11 11.00 -14.21
C LEU A 406 7.35 10.41 -14.91
N ASP A 407 7.17 9.65 -15.98
CA ASP A 407 8.27 9.12 -16.81
C ASP A 407 9.07 10.28 -17.44
N GLN A 408 8.40 11.32 -17.95
CA GLN A 408 9.05 12.54 -18.47
C GLN A 408 9.86 13.28 -17.39
N LYS A 409 9.38 13.35 -16.15
CA LYS A 409 10.15 13.93 -15.03
C LYS A 409 11.39 13.10 -14.70
N LEU A 410 11.27 11.77 -14.70
CA LEU A 410 12.41 10.86 -14.51
C LEU A 410 13.45 11.04 -15.62
N GLU A 411 13.03 10.97 -16.89
CA GLU A 411 13.92 11.14 -18.04
C GLU A 411 14.54 12.54 -18.09
N GLY A 412 13.78 13.59 -17.79
CA GLY A 412 14.27 14.97 -17.78
C GLY A 412 15.32 15.23 -16.70
N ALA A 413 15.18 14.62 -15.52
CA ALA A 413 16.11 14.81 -14.41
C ALA A 413 17.37 13.90 -14.48
N LEU A 414 17.26 12.73 -15.12
CA LEU A 414 18.28 11.68 -15.06
C LEU A 414 18.90 11.33 -16.41
N GLY A 415 18.23 11.66 -17.50
CA GLY A 415 18.56 11.28 -18.88
C GLY A 415 17.90 9.95 -19.28
N LYS A 416 17.36 9.90 -20.51
CA LYS A 416 16.69 8.71 -21.07
C LYS A 416 17.59 7.47 -21.10
N GLU A 417 18.84 7.64 -21.53
CA GLU A 417 19.82 6.56 -21.58
C GLU A 417 20.03 5.93 -20.20
N TRP A 418 20.30 6.76 -19.18
CA TRP A 418 20.42 6.30 -17.80
C TRP A 418 19.18 5.57 -17.31
N MET A 419 17.99 6.13 -17.57
CA MET A 419 16.73 5.49 -17.17
C MET A 419 16.53 4.11 -17.81
N SER A 420 17.13 3.85 -18.97
CA SER A 420 17.06 2.55 -19.64
C SER A 420 18.15 1.55 -19.23
N THR A 421 19.25 2.00 -18.60
CA THR A 421 20.44 1.14 -18.39
C THR A 421 20.99 1.11 -16.97
N TRP A 422 20.55 2.00 -16.06
CA TRP A 422 21.22 2.18 -14.76
C TRP A 422 21.30 0.89 -13.91
N TRP A 423 20.34 -0.01 -14.07
CA TRP A 423 20.19 -1.27 -13.32
C TRP A 423 21.12 -2.38 -13.85
N ASP A 424 21.65 -2.23 -15.06
CA ASP A 424 22.42 -3.27 -15.75
C ASP A 424 23.70 -3.60 -14.97
N GLY A 425 23.67 -4.78 -14.33
CA GLY A 425 24.76 -5.28 -13.51
C GLY A 425 24.91 -4.64 -12.13
N VAL A 426 24.00 -3.76 -11.69
CA VAL A 426 24.01 -3.21 -10.33
C VAL A 426 23.46 -4.24 -9.35
N PRO A 427 24.28 -4.75 -8.40
CA PRO A 427 23.87 -5.87 -7.61
C PRO A 427 22.99 -5.47 -6.42
N HIS A 428 22.17 -6.41 -5.99
CA HIS A 428 21.40 -6.32 -4.75
C HIS A 428 21.98 -7.18 -3.64
N SER A 429 21.39 -7.08 -2.46
CA SER A 429 21.90 -7.65 -1.21
C SER A 429 22.14 -9.17 -1.19
N PHE A 430 21.47 -9.93 -2.05
CA PHE A 430 21.69 -11.39 -2.19
C PHE A 430 22.76 -11.75 -3.23
N GLN A 431 23.23 -10.79 -4.01
CA GLN A 431 24.28 -10.96 -5.03
C GLN A 431 25.65 -10.48 -4.55
N THR A 432 25.75 -9.98 -3.31
CA THR A 432 26.97 -9.42 -2.74
C THR A 432 27.32 -10.08 -1.41
N ASP A 433 28.60 -10.40 -1.19
CA ASP A 433 29.06 -10.94 0.10
C ASP A 433 29.01 -9.91 1.24
N THR A 434 28.97 -8.62 0.90
CA THR A 434 28.83 -7.52 1.86
C THR A 434 27.40 -7.34 2.39
N GLY A 435 26.41 -8.00 1.78
CA GLY A 435 24.99 -7.81 2.06
C GLY A 435 24.42 -6.44 1.67
N VAL A 436 25.21 -5.56 1.05
CA VAL A 436 24.80 -4.21 0.65
C VAL A 436 23.85 -4.26 -0.54
N ASP A 437 22.77 -3.48 -0.49
CA ASP A 437 21.82 -3.35 -1.60
C ASP A 437 22.11 -2.09 -2.44
N PHE A 438 23.03 -2.22 -3.41
CA PHE A 438 23.42 -1.10 -4.28
C PHE A 438 22.29 -0.70 -5.23
N ALA A 439 21.53 -1.67 -5.74
CA ALA A 439 20.43 -1.40 -6.64
C ALA A 439 19.33 -0.57 -5.94
N ARG A 440 19.00 -0.87 -4.67
CA ARG A 440 18.11 -0.02 -3.85
C ARG A 440 18.68 1.38 -3.60
N CYS A 441 20.00 1.50 -3.43
CA CYS A 441 20.67 2.80 -3.26
C CYS A 441 20.52 3.68 -4.51
N VAL A 442 20.84 3.14 -5.69
CA VAL A 442 20.73 3.87 -6.97
C VAL A 442 19.27 4.19 -7.31
N TRP A 443 18.35 3.25 -7.10
CA TRP A 443 16.91 3.49 -7.24
C TRP A 443 16.43 4.63 -6.33
N SER A 444 16.82 4.59 -5.05
CA SER A 444 16.46 5.63 -4.09
C SER A 444 16.98 7.00 -4.51
N TYR A 445 18.22 7.07 -5.01
CA TYR A 445 18.77 8.30 -5.58
C TYR A 445 17.92 8.82 -6.75
N ASN A 446 17.55 7.94 -7.70
CA ASN A 446 16.76 8.31 -8.87
C ASN A 446 15.41 8.93 -8.46
N ILE A 447 14.65 8.30 -7.56
CA ILE A 447 13.34 8.80 -7.12
C ILE A 447 13.42 10.05 -6.23
N MET A 448 14.49 10.20 -5.43
CA MET A 448 14.72 11.44 -4.68
C MET A 448 14.99 12.61 -5.63
N LYS A 449 15.88 12.39 -6.61
CA LYS A 449 16.31 13.43 -7.53
C LYS A 449 15.23 13.85 -8.52
N ALA A 450 14.50 12.90 -9.09
CA ALA A 450 13.51 13.20 -10.12
C ALA A 450 12.11 13.51 -9.57
N LEU A 451 11.72 12.80 -8.51
CA LEU A 451 10.35 12.82 -8.00
C LEU A 451 10.25 13.40 -6.59
N GLY A 452 11.34 13.88 -5.99
CA GLY A 452 11.30 14.47 -4.65
C GLY A 452 10.84 13.49 -3.56
N MET A 453 11.08 12.19 -3.72
CA MET A 453 10.61 11.16 -2.80
C MET A 453 11.56 10.93 -1.60
N GLN A 454 12.14 12.00 -1.02
CA GLN A 454 13.10 11.94 0.09
C GLN A 454 12.55 11.21 1.31
N TRP A 455 11.33 11.51 1.74
CA TRP A 455 10.72 10.87 2.91
C TRP A 455 10.62 9.35 2.73
N PHE A 456 10.13 8.91 1.56
CA PHE A 456 9.98 7.50 1.25
C PHE A 456 11.35 6.80 1.15
N ALA A 457 12.32 7.40 0.46
CA ALA A 457 13.67 6.89 0.36
C ALA A 457 14.35 6.77 1.74
N LYS A 458 14.18 7.74 2.64
CA LYS A 458 14.64 7.66 4.03
C LYS A 458 13.99 6.53 4.83
N ALA A 459 12.68 6.35 4.67
CA ALA A 459 11.99 5.22 5.31
C ALA A 459 12.55 3.87 4.81
N ARG A 460 12.96 3.78 3.54
CA ARG A 460 13.66 2.59 3.02
C ARG A 460 15.09 2.50 3.56
N HIS A 461 15.85 3.59 3.61
CA HIS A 461 17.20 3.64 4.20
C HIS A 461 17.22 3.13 5.64
N GLY A 462 16.26 3.54 6.48
CA GLY A 462 16.16 3.12 7.88
C GLY A 462 16.08 1.60 8.08
N THR A 463 15.52 0.85 7.12
CA THR A 463 15.50 -0.62 7.18
C THR A 463 16.91 -1.22 7.08
N GLY A 464 17.77 -0.64 6.24
CA GLY A 464 19.17 -1.08 6.11
C GLY A 464 20.00 -0.76 7.36
N VAL A 465 19.72 0.37 8.02
CA VAL A 465 20.32 0.71 9.33
C VAL A 465 19.90 -0.30 10.39
N GLY A 466 18.63 -0.72 10.39
CA GLY A 466 18.13 -1.76 11.29
C GLY A 466 18.84 -3.09 11.07
N ASN A 467 18.94 -3.55 9.82
CA ASN A 467 19.61 -4.80 9.48
C ASN A 467 21.11 -4.79 9.84
N ALA A 468 21.78 -3.65 9.67
CA ALA A 468 23.20 -3.52 10.01
C ALA A 468 23.51 -3.78 11.48
N LYS A 469 22.56 -3.55 12.40
CA LYS A 469 22.73 -3.84 13.84
C LYS A 469 22.90 -5.33 14.14
N ASN A 470 22.37 -6.19 13.27
CA ASN A 470 22.41 -7.64 13.41
C ASN A 470 23.46 -8.28 12.49
N TRP A 471 24.16 -7.50 11.67
CA TRP A 471 25.20 -8.00 10.77
C TRP A 471 26.48 -8.29 11.55
N LYS A 472 26.98 -9.53 11.44
CA LYS A 472 28.15 -10.02 12.16
C LYS A 472 29.32 -10.14 11.20
N GLU A 473 30.39 -9.40 11.47
CA GLU A 473 31.65 -9.51 10.73
C GLU A 473 32.27 -10.91 10.90
N GLY A 474 32.92 -11.42 9.84
CA GLY A 474 33.53 -12.76 9.84
C GLY A 474 32.52 -13.92 9.70
N VAL A 475 31.22 -13.65 9.73
CA VAL A 475 30.15 -14.61 9.45
C VAL A 475 29.77 -14.51 7.96
N SER A 476 29.52 -15.64 7.31
CA SER A 476 29.12 -15.66 5.89
C SER A 476 27.85 -14.83 5.65
N ALA A 477 27.70 -14.30 4.44
CA ALA A 477 26.51 -13.53 4.07
C ALA A 477 25.24 -14.37 4.22
N ASP A 478 25.26 -15.65 3.82
CA ASP A 478 24.12 -16.56 3.93
C ASP A 478 23.66 -16.78 5.36
N GLU A 479 24.60 -16.93 6.29
CA GLU A 479 24.27 -17.08 7.70
C GLU A 479 23.72 -15.77 8.29
N ASN A 480 24.28 -14.61 7.93
CA ASN A 480 23.74 -13.31 8.33
C ASN A 480 22.32 -13.05 7.79
N ARG A 481 22.01 -13.56 6.59
CA ARG A 481 20.71 -13.36 5.91
C ARG A 481 19.55 -14.10 6.58
N LYS A 482 19.80 -15.15 7.35
CA LYS A 482 18.76 -15.91 8.07
C LYS A 482 18.00 -15.04 9.07
N ASP A 483 18.70 -14.08 9.69
CA ASP A 483 18.15 -13.17 10.70
C ASP A 483 17.49 -11.92 10.10
N TRP A 484 17.47 -11.75 8.77
CA TRP A 484 16.83 -10.60 8.14
C TRP A 484 15.31 -10.63 8.30
N GLY A 485 14.77 -9.43 8.56
CA GLY A 485 13.34 -9.18 8.52
C GLY A 485 12.79 -9.20 7.10
N TYR A 486 11.56 -8.72 6.93
CA TYR A 486 10.88 -8.67 5.63
C TYR A 486 11.53 -7.77 4.58
N MET A 487 12.49 -6.91 4.96
CA MET A 487 13.22 -6.02 4.06
C MET A 487 14.69 -6.42 4.07
N PRO A 488 15.20 -7.10 3.03
CA PRO A 488 16.59 -7.55 3.01
C PRO A 488 17.56 -6.40 2.70
N GLY A 489 18.82 -6.60 3.06
CA GLY A 489 19.94 -5.78 2.62
C GLY A 489 20.38 -4.67 3.57
N LEU A 490 21.65 -4.31 3.43
CA LEU A 490 22.32 -3.22 4.13
C LEU A 490 22.36 -1.94 3.27
N ASN A 491 22.67 -0.83 3.90
CA ASN A 491 23.07 0.39 3.18
C ASN A 491 24.59 0.30 2.89
N PRO A 492 25.08 0.91 1.80
CA PRO A 492 26.53 1.09 1.64
C PRO A 492 27.06 1.89 2.83
N THR A 493 28.35 1.79 3.14
CA THR A 493 29.04 2.57 4.17
C THR A 493 29.78 3.74 3.50
N LYS A 494 29.66 4.93 4.09
CA LYS A 494 30.29 6.16 3.56
C LYS A 494 31.81 6.02 3.54
N GLY A 495 32.43 6.31 2.39
CA GLY A 495 33.89 6.27 2.21
C GLY A 495 34.49 4.87 2.02
N VAL A 496 33.68 3.81 1.89
CA VAL A 496 34.15 2.46 1.53
C VAL A 496 34.15 2.32 0.01
N ASP A 497 35.25 1.83 -0.56
CA ASP A 497 35.35 1.47 -1.98
C ASP A 497 34.69 0.11 -2.21
N TYR A 498 33.66 0.11 -3.07
CA TYR A 498 32.91 -1.08 -3.46
C TYR A 498 33.24 -1.56 -4.87
N GLY A 499 34.38 -1.16 -5.45
CA GLY A 499 34.76 -1.43 -6.84
C GLY A 499 34.62 -2.90 -7.25
N GLU A 500 35.06 -3.83 -6.40
CA GLU A 500 34.93 -5.27 -6.68
C GLU A 500 33.47 -5.75 -6.65
N ALA A 501 32.65 -5.23 -5.72
CA ALA A 501 31.22 -5.55 -5.67
C ALA A 501 30.47 -4.96 -6.88
N LEU A 502 30.96 -3.86 -7.45
CA LEU A 502 30.35 -3.15 -8.59
C LEU A 502 30.95 -3.57 -9.95
N LYS A 503 31.82 -4.58 -10.01
CA LYS A 503 32.49 -5.00 -11.27
C LYS A 503 31.55 -5.46 -12.37
N SER A 504 30.35 -5.91 -12.01
CA SER A 504 29.34 -6.37 -12.95
C SER A 504 28.56 -5.22 -13.58
N VAL A 505 28.64 -4.00 -13.02
CA VAL A 505 27.93 -2.82 -13.53
C VAL A 505 28.42 -2.51 -14.93
N ARG A 506 27.47 -2.23 -15.83
CA ARG A 506 27.75 -1.75 -17.18
C ARG A 506 28.82 -0.65 -17.16
N GLU A 507 29.85 -0.81 -17.99
CA GLU A 507 31.04 0.05 -18.01
C GLU A 507 30.70 1.55 -18.08
N GLU A 508 29.78 1.93 -18.96
CA GLU A 508 29.29 3.31 -19.14
C GLU A 508 28.62 3.90 -17.89
N ASN A 509 28.09 3.05 -17.00
CA ASN A 509 27.37 3.45 -15.79
C ASN A 509 28.25 3.39 -14.53
N LEU A 510 29.37 2.68 -14.55
CA LEU A 510 30.18 2.35 -13.37
C LEU A 510 30.57 3.58 -12.56
N ASP A 511 31.12 4.61 -13.21
CA ASP A 511 31.55 5.85 -12.53
C ASP A 511 30.39 6.60 -11.88
N LYS A 512 29.22 6.61 -12.53
CA LYS A 512 28.03 7.29 -12.00
C LYS A 512 27.44 6.49 -10.84
N VAL A 513 27.42 5.16 -10.92
CA VAL A 513 26.98 4.28 -9.81
C VAL A 513 27.89 4.45 -8.60
N LYS A 514 29.22 4.42 -8.78
CA LYS A 514 30.19 4.67 -7.69
C LYS A 514 29.94 6.00 -7.00
N LYS A 515 29.85 7.10 -7.77
CA LYS A 515 29.54 8.44 -7.23
C LYS A 515 28.22 8.48 -6.48
N ILE A 516 27.19 7.77 -6.96
CA ILE A 516 25.91 7.69 -6.25
C ILE A 516 26.06 6.98 -4.91
N VAL A 517 26.67 5.79 -4.90
CA VAL A 517 26.80 4.94 -3.73
C VAL A 517 27.71 5.56 -2.65
N GLU A 518 28.81 6.18 -3.07
CA GLU A 518 29.84 6.70 -2.17
C GLU A 518 29.51 8.11 -1.64
N GLU A 519 28.80 8.93 -2.44
CA GLU A 519 28.59 10.35 -2.12
C GLU A 519 27.14 10.81 -2.28
N HIS A 520 26.59 10.77 -3.50
CA HIS A 520 25.35 11.51 -3.79
C HIS A 520 24.13 10.98 -3.05
N TYR A 521 24.05 9.65 -2.86
CA TYR A 521 23.00 9.03 -2.07
C TYR A 521 23.02 9.56 -0.64
N TRP A 522 24.20 9.61 -0.03
CA TRP A 522 24.39 10.12 1.33
C TRP A 522 24.02 11.60 1.44
N ARG A 523 24.44 12.41 0.48
CA ARG A 523 24.07 13.83 0.45
C ARG A 523 22.56 14.02 0.48
N LEU A 524 21.80 13.25 -0.31
CA LEU A 524 20.33 13.36 -0.34
C LEU A 524 19.65 12.74 0.88
N ILE A 525 20.19 11.64 1.41
CA ILE A 525 19.61 10.96 2.58
C ILE A 525 19.86 11.72 3.88
N GLU A 526 20.93 12.53 3.95
CA GLU A 526 21.31 13.31 5.13
C GLU A 526 20.57 14.66 5.20
N LEU A 527 20.02 15.17 4.09
CA LEU A 527 19.22 16.41 4.07
C LEU A 527 18.13 16.37 5.14
N LYS A 528 17.94 17.44 5.89
CA LYS A 528 16.89 17.61 6.89
C LYS A 528 15.76 18.49 6.34
N GLU A 529 14.63 18.43 7.02
CA GLU A 529 13.54 19.35 6.73
C GLU A 529 14.00 20.81 6.92
N GLY A 530 13.79 21.63 5.89
CA GLY A 530 14.26 23.02 5.85
C GLY A 530 15.58 23.22 5.09
N ASP A 531 16.32 22.15 4.77
CA ASP A 531 17.54 22.27 3.96
C ASP A 531 17.21 22.62 2.50
N GLU A 532 18.08 23.38 1.85
CA GLU A 532 17.95 23.68 0.42
C GLU A 532 18.01 22.38 -0.42
N GLY A 533 17.01 22.15 -1.26
CA GLY A 533 16.86 20.91 -2.03
C GLY A 533 16.13 19.78 -1.29
N TRP A 534 15.64 20.03 -0.06
CA TRP A 534 14.71 19.12 0.60
C TRP A 534 13.31 19.23 -0.03
N HIS A 535 12.83 18.14 -0.63
CA HIS A 535 11.46 18.04 -1.11
C HIS A 535 10.62 17.30 -0.06
N THR A 536 9.79 18.04 0.69
CA THR A 536 8.79 17.46 1.61
C THR A 536 7.65 16.80 0.83
N GLY A 537 6.98 15.84 1.46
CA GLY A 537 5.67 15.31 1.06
C GLY A 537 4.48 15.99 1.73
N LEU A 538 4.64 17.18 2.34
CA LEU A 538 3.60 17.74 3.21
C LEU A 538 2.91 18.98 2.66
N GLU A 539 1.69 18.76 2.16
CA GLU A 539 0.50 19.61 2.40
C GLU A 539 -0.79 18.77 2.58
N THR A 540 -0.68 17.44 2.73
CA THR A 540 -1.84 16.57 2.97
C THR A 540 -1.86 16.10 4.42
N ILE A 541 -3.06 16.13 5.03
CA ILE A 541 -3.34 15.48 6.30
C ILE A 541 -2.97 14.00 6.14
N ASP A 542 -2.11 13.47 7.02
CA ASP A 542 -1.97 12.01 7.16
C ASP A 542 -3.38 11.46 7.42
N MET A 543 -3.98 10.85 6.39
CA MET A 543 -5.34 10.30 6.50
C MET A 543 -5.36 9.13 7.49
N ARG A 544 -4.21 8.62 7.92
CA ARG A 544 -4.13 7.66 9.02
C ARG A 544 -4.08 8.47 10.31
N PRO A 545 -5.02 8.28 11.25
CA PRO A 545 -4.79 8.77 12.59
C PRO A 545 -3.57 8.03 13.15
N TRP A 546 -2.50 8.78 13.41
CA TRP A 546 -1.49 8.36 14.39
C TRP A 546 -2.09 8.27 15.81
N VAL A 547 -3.34 8.69 15.97
CA VAL A 547 -4.06 8.89 17.22
C VAL A 547 -5.47 8.30 17.10
N ALA A 548 -5.58 7.01 17.40
CA ALA A 548 -6.82 6.42 17.89
C ALA A 548 -6.61 5.15 18.73
N TYR A 549 -5.39 4.63 18.89
CA TYR A 549 -5.04 3.75 20.01
C TYR A 549 -3.62 4.09 20.49
N PRO A 550 -3.48 4.79 21.64
CA PRO A 550 -2.22 5.35 22.12
C PRO A 550 -1.19 4.31 22.59
N GLU A 551 -1.42 3.01 22.37
CA GLU A 551 -0.47 1.93 22.66
C GLU A 551 0.26 1.43 21.40
N ARG A 552 0.91 2.36 20.68
CA ARG A 552 2.06 2.03 19.84
C ARG A 552 3.35 2.30 20.58
#